data_AF-A0A3D5Q7T0-F1
#
_entry.id   AF-A0A3D5Q7T0-F1
#
_cell.length_a   1.000
_cell.length_b   1.000
_cell.length_c   1.000
_cell.angle_alpha   90.00
_cell.angle_beta   90.00
_cell.angle_gamma   90.00
#
_symmetry.space_group_name_H-M   'P 1'
#
loop_
_entity.id
_entity.type
_entity.pdbx_description
1 polymer ?
#
loop_
_entity_poly.entity_id
_entity_poly.type
_entity_poly.pdbx_seq_one_letter_code
_entity_poly.pdbx_strand_id
1 'polypeptide(L)' 'MTQIDEAVDIREGEELDVSTVDRFMKQAIPGLEGQPSIRQYPGGASNLTYQV' A
#
# COMPACT_ATOMS: atom_id res chain seq x y z
N MET A 1 -4.26 25.63 7.92
CA MET A 1 -3.51 24.92 6.88
C MET A 1 -4.17 23.57 6.70
N THR A 2 -4.62 23.21 5.51
CA THR A 2 -5.04 21.83 5.21
C THR A 2 -3.77 20.99 5.09
N GLN A 3 -3.56 20.06 6.02
CA GLN A 3 -2.45 19.11 5.96
C GLN A 3 -2.69 18.15 4.78
N ILE A 4 -1.70 18.00 3.91
CA ILE A 4 -1.72 16.95 2.89
C ILE A 4 -1.42 15.64 3.62
N ASP A 5 -2.24 14.62 3.36
CA ASP A 5 -2.07 13.31 3.98
C ASP A 5 -0.80 12.62 3.44
N GLU A 6 -0.05 11.97 4.32
CA GLU A 6 1.20 11.30 3.99
C GLU A 6 1.13 9.83 4.35
N ALA A 7 1.80 8.98 3.56
CA ALA A 7 1.83 7.55 3.83
C ALA A 7 2.73 7.27 5.04
N VAL A 8 2.15 6.62 6.05
CA VAL A 8 2.80 6.22 7.31
C VAL A 8 2.78 4.70 7.46
N ASP A 9 3.28 4.20 8.58
CA ASP A 9 3.20 2.77 8.90
C ASP A 9 1.75 2.29 8.94
N ILE A 10 1.54 1.03 8.55
CA ILE A 10 0.20 0.43 8.51
C ILE A 10 -0.32 0.25 9.93
N ARG A 11 -1.60 0.54 10.15
CA ARG A 11 -2.26 0.30 11.44
C ARG A 11 -2.32 -1.20 11.76
N GLU A 12 -2.20 -1.52 13.05
CA GLU A 12 -2.31 -2.89 13.53
C GLU A 12 -3.64 -3.52 13.11
N GLY A 13 -3.57 -4.69 12.46
CA GLY A 13 -4.73 -5.43 11.96
C GLY A 13 -5.22 -5.03 10.57
N GLU A 14 -4.63 -3.99 9.96
CA GLU A 14 -4.90 -3.57 8.57
C GLU A 14 -3.76 -3.94 7.60
N GLU A 15 -2.83 -4.80 8.01
CA GLU A 15 -1.69 -5.20 7.18
C GLU A 15 -2.12 -6.04 5.97
N LEU A 16 -1.46 -5.78 4.84
CA LEU A 16 -1.57 -6.61 3.65
C LEU A 16 -0.46 -7.65 3.63
N ASP A 17 -0.76 -8.86 3.17
CA ASP A 17 0.26 -9.84 2.84
C ASP A 17 1.06 -9.35 1.62
N VAL A 18 2.26 -8.84 1.91
CA VAL A 18 3.20 -8.29 0.93
C VAL A 18 3.48 -9.28 -0.21
N SER A 19 3.57 -10.58 0.09
CA SER A 19 3.86 -11.61 -0.92
C SER A 19 2.69 -11.84 -1.88
N THR A 20 1.46 -11.67 -1.39
CA THR A 20 0.25 -11.77 -2.19
C THR A 20 0.09 -10.53 -3.08
N VAL A 21 0.33 -9.33 -2.55
CA VAL A 21 0.30 -8.08 -3.33
C VAL A 21 1.36 -8.08 -4.42
N ASP A 22 2.60 -8.47 -4.11
CA ASP A 22 3.71 -8.56 -5.07
C ASP A 22 3.35 -9.44 -6.27
N ARG A 23 2.83 -10.64 -5.98
CA ARG A 23 2.43 -11.60 -7.03
C ARG A 23 1.29 -11.06 -7.88
N PHE A 24 0.28 -10.44 -7.26
CA PHE A 24 -0.85 -9.85 -7.98
C PHE A 24 -0.39 -8.73 -8.93
N MET A 25 0.47 -7.82 -8.46
CA MET A 25 0.98 -6.72 -9.29
C MET A 25 1.84 -7.22 -10.44
N LYS A 26 2.75 -8.17 -10.19
CA LYS A 26 3.62 -8.75 -11.23
C LYS A 26 2.87 -9.56 -12.28
N GLN A 27 1.74 -10.16 -11.94
CA GLN A 27 0.85 -10.78 -12.92
C GLN A 27 0.22 -9.75 -13.85
N ALA A 28 -0.09 -8.56 -13.34
CA ALA A 28 -0.75 -7.50 -14.10
C ALA A 28 0.22 -6.58 -14.87
N ILE A 29 1.47 -6.45 -14.42
CA ILE A 29 2.45 -5.49 -14.95
C ILE A 29 3.68 -6.25 -15.48
N PRO A 30 3.77 -6.50 -16.81
CA PRO A 30 4.91 -7.17 -17.41
C PRO A 30 6.22 -6.42 -17.17
N GLY A 31 7.25 -7.15 -16.73
CA GLY A 31 8.57 -6.57 -16.44
C GLY A 31 8.67 -5.83 -15.11
N LEU A 32 7.66 -5.91 -14.24
CA LEU A 32 7.77 -5.38 -12.87
C LEU A 32 8.72 -6.24 -12.04
N GLU A 33 9.76 -5.60 -11.49
CA GLU A 33 10.81 -6.24 -10.68
C GLU A 33 10.89 -5.62 -9.28
N GLY A 34 11.57 -6.30 -8.35
CA GLY A 34 11.76 -5.83 -6.97
C GLY A 34 10.80 -6.43 -5.94
N GLN A 35 10.78 -5.85 -4.74
CA GLN A 35 9.85 -6.17 -3.65
C GLN A 35 9.10 -4.90 -3.23
N PRO A 36 7.76 -4.94 -3.08
CA PRO A 36 6.99 -3.76 -2.71
C PRO A 36 7.23 -3.36 -1.26
N SER A 37 7.23 -2.04 -1.02
CA SER A 37 7.19 -1.43 0.32
C SER A 37 5.80 -0.83 0.50
N ILE A 38 5.02 -1.36 1.44
CA ILE A 38 3.63 -0.94 1.62
C ILE A 38 3.50 0.00 2.82
N ARG A 39 2.93 1.18 2.59
CA ARG A 39 2.57 2.17 3.62
C ARG A 39 1.12 2.59 3.48
N GLN A 40 0.51 3.14 4.53
CA GLN A 40 -0.91 3.47 4.56
C GLN A 40 -1.14 4.98 4.67
N TYR A 41 -2.17 5.48 3.98
CA TYR A 41 -2.69 6.84 4.15
C TYR A 41 -3.80 6.86 5.22
N PRO A 42 -3.61 7.52 6.39
CA PRO A 42 -4.59 7.54 7.47
C PRO A 42 -5.95 8.11 7.09
N GLY A 43 -6.01 9.05 6.13
CA GLY A 43 -7.23 9.69 5.65
C GLY A 43 -8.11 8.81 4.77
N GLY A 44 -7.61 7.66 4.32
CA GLY A 44 -8.35 6.66 3.54
C GLY A 44 -9.33 5.83 4.37
N ALA A 45 -10.20 6.46 5.17
CA ALA A 45 -11.07 5.75 6.13
C ALA A 45 -12.23 4.97 5.46
N SER A 46 -12.85 5.52 4.41
CA SER A 46 -13.94 4.83 3.70
C SER A 46 -13.45 3.74 2.75
N ASN A 47 -12.24 3.90 2.21
CA ASN A 47 -11.52 2.90 1.43
C ASN A 47 -10.06 2.97 1.85
N LEU A 48 -9.59 1.91 2.52
CA LEU A 48 -8.19 1.82 2.94
C LEU A 48 -7.29 2.04 1.74
N THR A 49 -6.37 2.99 1.87
CA THR A 49 -5.52 3.46 0.77
C THR A 49 -4.07 3.25 1.13
N TYR A 50 -3.31 2.64 0.21
CA TYR A 50 -1.91 2.25 0.43
C TYR A 50 -1.01 2.84 -0.67
N GLN A 51 0.22 3.15 -0.29
CA GLN A 51 1.34 3.41 -1.20
C GLN A 51 2.15 2.13 -1.35
N VAL A 52 2.48 1.75 -2.59
CA VAL A 52 3.25 0.55 -2.94
C VAL A 52 4.40 0.92 -3.86
#